data_AF-A0A7Y1YEJ6-F1
#
_entry.id   AF-A0A7Y1YEJ6-F1
#
_cell.length_a   1.000
_cell.length_b   1.000
_cell.length_c   1.000
_cell.angle_alpha   90.00
_cell.angle_beta   90.00
_cell.angle_gamma   90.00
#
_symmetry.space_group_name_H-M   'P 1'
#
loop_
_entity.id
_entity.type
_entity.pdbx_description
1 polymer ?
#
loop_
_entity_poly.entity_id
_entity_poly.type
_entity_poly.pdbx_seq_one_letter_code
_entity_poly.pdbx_strand_id
1 'polypeptide(L)'
;MKKWLAFSALFLICACFEPVGMVFPTEKWTEAVPEEVGIDSRSLDEAINFLRDHSGRDGCEELMIVLSGRLIYKGDSIQKVHGIWSCTKSFTSTVLGLLIDENKAQLSTLAKTILPEMEKTYPNVQLSHFATMTSGYKSVGDTATSGYTHGSSKTPFTPDTMPLFDPGTRYAYWDAAMNQFAHI
;
A
#
# COMPACT_ATOMS: atom_id res chain seq x y z
N MET A 1 1.86 -71.85 -24.83
CA MET A 1 1.34 -70.76 -23.97
C MET A 1 2.37 -69.65 -23.90
N LYS A 2 2.19 -68.54 -24.63
CA LYS A 2 3.06 -67.36 -24.55
C LYS A 2 2.20 -66.18 -24.08
N LYS A 3 2.38 -65.75 -22.84
CA LYS A 3 1.73 -64.57 -22.27
C LYS A 3 2.52 -63.34 -22.70
N TRP A 4 1.86 -62.40 -23.38
CA TRP A 4 2.40 -61.08 -23.64
C TRP A 4 2.10 -60.20 -22.43
N LEU A 5 3.13 -59.62 -21.81
CA LEU A 5 2.99 -58.54 -20.83
C LEU A 5 3.03 -57.21 -21.57
N ALA A 6 1.92 -56.47 -21.52
CA ALA A 6 1.89 -55.06 -21.92
C ALA A 6 2.37 -54.21 -20.73
N PHE A 7 3.44 -53.47 -20.92
CA PHE A 7 3.88 -52.43 -19.99
C PHE A 7 3.21 -51.11 -20.38
N SER A 8 2.28 -50.64 -19.56
CA SER A 8 1.75 -49.27 -19.68
C SER A 8 2.73 -48.31 -19.03
N ALA A 9 3.40 -47.48 -19.82
CA ALA A 9 4.22 -46.38 -19.33
C ALA A 9 3.31 -45.21 -18.92
N LEU A 10 3.28 -44.90 -17.63
CA LEU A 10 2.59 -43.72 -17.09
C LEU A 10 3.52 -42.51 -17.27
N PHE A 11 3.25 -41.66 -18.26
CA PHE A 11 3.93 -40.37 -18.38
C PHE A 11 3.33 -39.40 -17.37
N LEU A 12 4.08 -39.06 -16.31
CA LEU A 12 3.81 -37.86 -15.53
C LEU A 12 4.15 -36.65 -16.40
N ILE A 13 3.13 -35.99 -16.94
CA ILE A 13 3.28 -34.66 -17.50
C ILE A 13 3.37 -33.71 -16.31
N CYS A 14 4.58 -33.36 -15.91
CA CYS A 14 4.81 -32.22 -15.03
C CYS A 14 4.56 -30.97 -15.88
N ALA A 15 3.35 -30.40 -15.78
CA ALA A 15 3.06 -29.13 -16.43
C ALA A 15 3.93 -28.04 -15.79
N CYS A 16 5.03 -27.70 -16.44
CA CYS A 16 5.77 -26.48 -16.11
C CYS A 16 4.89 -25.29 -16.47
N PHE A 17 4.32 -24.61 -15.47
CA PHE A 17 3.67 -23.33 -15.67
C PHE A 17 4.74 -22.32 -16.08
N GLU A 18 4.70 -21.81 -17.30
CA GLU A 18 5.53 -20.65 -17.63
C GLU A 18 5.04 -19.43 -16.84
N PRO A 19 5.94 -18.63 -16.24
CA PRO A 19 5.54 -17.45 -15.51
C PRO A 19 4.85 -16.47 -16.46
N VAL A 20 3.61 -16.15 -16.13
CA VAL A 20 2.79 -15.21 -16.91
C VAL A 20 3.40 -13.83 -16.79
N GLY A 21 3.85 -13.28 -17.92
CA GLY A 21 4.52 -11.99 -17.98
C GLY A 21 3.65 -10.86 -17.40
N MET A 22 4.31 -9.92 -16.73
CA MET A 22 3.69 -8.72 -16.18
C MET A 22 3.08 -7.86 -17.28
N VAL A 23 1.83 -7.43 -17.09
CA VAL A 23 1.19 -6.37 -17.89
C VAL A 23 0.78 -5.22 -16.98
N PHE A 24 0.67 -4.01 -17.52
CA PHE A 24 0.15 -2.86 -16.78
C PHE A 24 -1.19 -2.42 -17.39
N PRO A 25 -2.17 -2.03 -16.58
CA PRO A 25 -3.46 -1.59 -17.08
C PRO A 25 -3.31 -0.32 -17.95
N THR A 26 -4.19 -0.19 -18.95
CA THR A 26 -4.36 1.04 -19.72
C THR A 26 -5.69 1.71 -19.32
N GLU A 27 -6.57 2.02 -20.26
CA GLU A 27 -7.92 2.50 -19.96
C GLU A 27 -8.78 1.44 -19.25
N LYS A 28 -8.49 0.16 -19.49
CA LYS A 28 -9.19 -0.97 -18.90
C LYS A 28 -8.19 -2.01 -18.39
N TRP A 29 -8.61 -2.74 -17.36
CA TRP A 29 -7.89 -3.94 -16.91
C TRP A 29 -8.01 -5.04 -17.95
N THR A 30 -6.91 -5.73 -18.22
CA THR A 30 -6.97 -7.04 -18.90
C THR A 30 -7.56 -8.04 -17.92
N GLU A 31 -8.60 -8.76 -18.33
CA GLU A 31 -9.21 -9.83 -17.53
C GLU A 31 -8.60 -11.19 -17.92
N ALA A 32 -8.52 -12.09 -16.95
CA ALA A 32 -8.05 -13.45 -17.15
C ALA A 32 -8.80 -14.40 -16.22
N VAL A 33 -8.98 -15.65 -16.63
CA VAL A 33 -9.45 -16.68 -15.69
C VAL A 33 -8.33 -17.03 -14.71
N PRO A 34 -8.64 -17.47 -13.48
CA PRO A 34 -7.63 -17.78 -12.47
C PRO A 34 -6.54 -18.74 -12.97
N GLU A 35 -6.93 -19.75 -13.75
CA GLU A 35 -6.01 -20.75 -14.29
C GLU A 35 -4.97 -20.13 -15.22
N GLU A 36 -5.31 -19.10 -15.98
CA GLU A 36 -4.37 -18.42 -16.89
C GLU A 36 -3.21 -17.74 -16.16
N VAL A 37 -3.36 -17.48 -14.85
CA VAL A 37 -2.31 -16.90 -14.00
C VAL A 37 -1.79 -17.88 -12.94
N GLY A 38 -2.11 -19.17 -13.08
CA GLY A 38 -1.63 -20.22 -12.18
C GLY A 38 -2.38 -20.30 -10.85
N ILE A 39 -3.61 -19.78 -10.80
CA ILE A 39 -4.49 -19.87 -9.63
C ILE A 39 -5.57 -20.92 -9.89
N ASP A 40 -5.77 -21.83 -8.94
CA ASP A 40 -6.88 -22.77 -8.94
C ASP A 40 -8.19 -22.02 -8.65
N SER A 41 -9.13 -22.02 -9.60
CA SER A 41 -10.40 -21.28 -9.47
C SER A 41 -11.21 -21.71 -8.26
N ARG A 42 -11.24 -23.02 -7.96
CA ARG A 42 -11.97 -23.54 -6.80
C ARG A 42 -11.44 -22.98 -5.48
N SER A 43 -10.12 -22.96 -5.31
CA SER A 43 -9.48 -22.40 -4.12
C SER A 43 -9.73 -20.90 -4.00
N LEU A 44 -9.74 -20.18 -5.12
CA LEU A 44 -10.08 -18.76 -5.16
C LEU A 44 -11.54 -18.53 -4.77
N ASP A 45 -12.46 -19.32 -5.31
CA ASP A 45 -13.90 -19.24 -4.99
C ASP A 45 -14.16 -19.56 -3.51
N GLU A 46 -13.50 -20.57 -2.95
CA GLU A 46 -13.58 -20.91 -1.52
C GLU A 46 -13.13 -19.71 -0.65
N ALA A 47 -12.04 -19.03 -1.02
CA ALA A 47 -11.56 -17.84 -0.31
C ALA A 47 -12.51 -16.63 -0.44
N ILE A 48 -13.07 -16.40 -1.63
CA ILE A 48 -14.03 -15.31 -1.87
C ILE A 48 -15.33 -15.58 -1.13
N ASN A 49 -15.83 -16.81 -1.13
CA ASN A 49 -17.02 -17.19 -0.38
C ASN A 49 -16.80 -16.98 1.12
N PHE A 50 -15.64 -17.40 1.65
CA PHE A 50 -15.28 -17.10 3.02
C PHE A 50 -15.30 -15.59 3.30
N LEU A 51 -14.66 -14.77 2.45
CA LEU A 51 -14.67 -13.32 2.63
C LEU A 51 -16.08 -12.73 2.57
N ARG A 52 -16.94 -13.23 1.68
CA ARG A 52 -18.32 -12.78 1.51
C ARG A 52 -19.12 -13.02 2.79
N ASP A 53 -18.96 -14.19 3.40
CA ASP A 53 -19.66 -14.58 4.63
C ASP A 53 -19.19 -13.78 5.86
N HIS A 54 -18.02 -13.12 5.78
CA HIS A 54 -17.39 -12.41 6.90
C HIS A 54 -17.21 -10.89 6.70
N SER A 55 -17.60 -10.33 5.54
CA SER A 55 -17.42 -8.89 5.21
C SER A 55 -18.66 -8.02 5.46
N GLY A 56 -19.61 -8.52 6.26
CA GLY A 56 -20.84 -7.78 6.58
C GLY A 56 -21.72 -7.55 5.35
N ARG A 57 -22.46 -6.44 5.34
CA ARG A 57 -23.53 -6.19 4.36
C ARG A 57 -23.05 -6.01 2.91
N ASP A 58 -21.82 -5.51 2.72
CA ASP A 58 -21.28 -5.18 1.40
C ASP A 58 -20.58 -6.41 0.75
N GLY A 59 -20.37 -7.49 1.52
CA GLY A 59 -19.88 -8.77 1.03
C GLY A 59 -18.58 -8.64 0.23
N CYS A 60 -18.64 -9.04 -1.04
CA CYS A 60 -17.52 -8.94 -1.99
C CYS A 60 -17.91 -8.14 -3.25
N GLU A 61 -18.97 -7.32 -3.19
CA GLU A 61 -19.45 -6.57 -4.35
C GLU A 61 -18.42 -5.57 -4.87
N GLU A 62 -17.56 -5.05 -3.99
CA GLU A 62 -16.55 -4.03 -4.31
C GLU A 62 -15.12 -4.62 -4.36
N LEU A 63 -14.98 -5.95 -4.30
CA LEU A 63 -13.68 -6.62 -4.31
C LEU A 63 -13.09 -6.70 -5.73
N MET A 64 -11.80 -6.40 -5.86
CA MET A 64 -11.00 -6.67 -7.05
C MET A 64 -9.76 -7.47 -6.66
N ILE A 65 -9.42 -8.51 -7.43
CA ILE A 65 -8.19 -9.28 -7.27
C ILE A 65 -7.42 -9.23 -8.57
N VAL A 66 -6.20 -8.70 -8.50
CA VAL A 66 -5.30 -8.54 -9.64
C VAL A 66 -4.05 -9.37 -9.42
N LEU A 67 -3.70 -10.21 -10.39
CA LEU A 67 -2.45 -10.98 -10.39
C LEU A 67 -1.75 -10.84 -11.73
N SER A 68 -0.44 -10.59 -11.71
CA SER A 68 0.35 -10.31 -12.91
C SER A 68 -0.29 -9.25 -13.82
N GLY A 69 -0.94 -8.24 -13.22
CA GLY A 69 -1.55 -7.11 -13.93
C GLY A 69 -2.89 -7.42 -14.58
N ARG A 70 -3.42 -8.62 -14.35
CA ARG A 70 -4.70 -9.10 -14.88
C ARG A 70 -5.72 -9.19 -13.76
N LEU A 71 -6.93 -8.73 -14.02
CA LEU A 71 -8.06 -8.83 -13.12
C LEU A 71 -8.63 -10.25 -13.21
N ILE A 72 -8.48 -11.01 -12.13
CA ILE A 72 -8.92 -12.41 -12.05
C ILE A 72 -10.20 -12.60 -11.25
N TYR A 73 -10.62 -11.55 -10.54
CA TYR A 73 -11.92 -11.47 -9.92
C TYR A 73 -12.35 -10.01 -9.78
N LYS A 74 -13.64 -9.75 -10.01
CA LYS A 74 -14.29 -8.47 -9.71
C LYS A 74 -15.69 -8.74 -9.18
N GLY A 75 -16.09 -8.00 -8.15
CA GLY A 75 -17.49 -7.88 -7.75
C GLY A 75 -18.27 -6.95 -8.69
N ASP A 76 -19.58 -6.84 -8.45
CA ASP A 76 -20.50 -6.10 -9.31
C ASP A 76 -20.41 -4.57 -9.19
N SER A 77 -19.82 -4.07 -8.10
CA SER A 77 -19.83 -2.66 -7.68
C SER A 77 -18.44 -2.02 -7.59
N ILE A 78 -17.44 -2.55 -8.31
CA ILE A 78 -16.02 -2.11 -8.23
C ILE A 78 -15.72 -0.67 -8.70
N GLN A 79 -16.72 0.03 -9.25
CA GLN A 79 -16.59 1.44 -9.68
C GLN A 79 -17.17 2.43 -8.65
N LYS A 80 -17.65 1.94 -7.52
CA LYS A 80 -18.21 2.80 -6.47
C LYS A 80 -17.11 3.66 -5.83
N VAL A 81 -17.45 4.92 -5.55
CA VAL A 81 -16.50 5.90 -5.01
C VAL A 81 -16.61 5.94 -3.49
N HIS A 82 -15.46 5.87 -2.81
CA HIS A 82 -15.35 5.89 -1.36
C HIS A 82 -14.31 6.91 -0.90
N GLY A 83 -14.50 7.46 0.30
CA GLY A 83 -13.42 8.10 1.04
C GLY A 83 -12.40 7.04 1.45
N ILE A 84 -11.15 7.16 0.99
CA ILE A 84 -10.10 6.16 1.23
C ILE A 84 -9.24 6.45 2.46
N TRP A 85 -9.49 7.57 3.15
CA TRP A 85 -8.86 7.97 4.41
C TRP A 85 -7.33 7.80 4.39
N SER A 86 -6.77 7.00 5.29
CA SER A 86 -5.33 6.79 5.41
C SER A 86 -4.68 6.14 4.19
N CYS A 87 -5.42 5.51 3.28
CA CYS A 87 -4.86 5.02 2.02
C CYS A 87 -4.30 6.18 1.17
N THR A 88 -4.79 7.41 1.34
CA THR A 88 -4.25 8.61 0.67
C THR A 88 -2.75 8.79 0.93
N LYS A 89 -2.23 8.35 2.09
CA LYS A 89 -0.81 8.43 2.45
C LYS A 89 0.09 7.68 1.46
N SER A 90 -0.43 6.63 0.82
CA SER A 90 0.29 5.90 -0.24
C SER A 90 0.59 6.77 -1.46
N PHE A 91 -0.31 7.71 -1.81
CA PHE A 91 -0.07 8.65 -2.91
C PHE A 91 1.09 9.59 -2.58
N THR A 92 1.13 10.14 -1.37
CA THR A 92 2.24 11.00 -0.91
C THR A 92 3.58 10.25 -0.97
N SER A 93 3.63 9.01 -0.51
CA SER A 93 4.85 8.18 -0.59
C SER A 93 5.25 7.85 -2.03
N THR A 94 4.28 7.61 -2.93
CA THR A 94 4.54 7.40 -4.36
C THR A 94 5.14 8.65 -5.00
N VAL A 95 4.62 9.84 -4.67
CA VAL A 95 5.17 11.11 -5.17
C VAL A 95 6.62 11.30 -4.73
N LEU A 96 6.97 10.97 -3.48
CA LEU A 96 8.37 10.96 -3.04
C LEU A 96 9.23 10.00 -3.90
N GLY A 97 8.73 8.81 -4.19
CA GLY A 97 9.42 7.86 -5.08
C GLY A 97 9.70 8.46 -6.46
N LEU A 98 8.71 9.12 -7.08
CA LEU A 98 8.88 9.80 -8.36
C LEU A 98 9.89 10.95 -8.29
N LEU A 99 9.86 11.76 -7.22
CA LEU A 99 10.83 12.84 -7.02
C LEU A 99 12.26 12.32 -6.85
N ILE A 100 12.43 11.15 -6.23
CA ILE A 100 13.73 10.47 -6.12
C ILE A 100 14.21 10.00 -7.48
N ASP A 101 13.34 9.35 -8.28
CA ASP A 101 13.66 8.91 -9.64
C ASP A 101 14.09 10.08 -10.54
N GLU A 102 13.47 11.25 -10.36
CA GLU A 102 13.82 12.48 -11.07
C GLU A 102 15.01 13.24 -10.46
N ASN A 103 15.69 12.69 -9.45
CA ASN A 103 16.81 13.31 -8.72
C ASN A 103 16.46 14.68 -8.07
N LYS A 104 15.17 14.91 -7.76
CA LYS A 104 14.68 16.14 -7.11
C LYS A 104 14.71 16.05 -5.59
N ALA A 105 14.74 14.84 -5.03
CA ALA A 105 14.84 14.59 -3.61
C ALA A 105 15.61 13.30 -3.34
N GLN A 106 15.99 13.08 -2.08
CA GLN A 106 16.52 11.82 -1.56
C GLN A 106 15.81 11.50 -0.25
N LEU A 107 15.85 10.24 0.16
CA LEU A 107 15.40 9.83 1.50
C LEU A 107 16.12 10.59 2.62
N SER A 108 17.36 11.02 2.35
CA SER A 108 18.21 11.80 3.25
C SER A 108 18.01 13.32 3.16
N THR A 109 17.17 13.80 2.23
CA THR A 109 16.88 15.23 2.11
C THR A 109 16.28 15.73 3.42
N LEU A 110 16.88 16.80 3.97
CA LEU A 110 16.41 17.43 5.19
C LEU A 110 15.16 18.25 4.88
N ALA A 111 14.10 18.09 5.69
CA ALA A 111 12.86 18.83 5.50
C ALA A 111 13.08 20.36 5.46
N LYS A 112 14.02 20.85 6.29
CA LYS A 112 14.35 22.27 6.36
C LYS A 112 14.94 22.89 5.08
N THR A 113 15.48 22.07 4.18
CA THR A 113 16.00 22.60 2.90
C THR A 113 14.89 22.91 1.92
N ILE A 114 13.68 22.40 2.16
CA ILE A 114 12.49 22.64 1.35
C ILE A 114 11.57 23.64 2.06
N LEU A 115 11.33 23.44 3.36
CA LEU A 115 10.52 24.32 4.22
C LEU A 115 11.38 24.91 5.35
N PRO A 116 11.95 26.11 5.19
CA PRO A 116 12.88 26.71 6.16
C PRO A 116 12.33 26.85 7.59
N GLU A 117 11.01 26.96 7.77
CA GLU A 117 10.35 27.01 9.08
C GLU A 117 10.60 25.75 9.93
N MET A 118 10.96 24.63 9.31
CA MET A 118 11.32 23.40 10.00
C MET A 118 12.67 23.50 10.70
N GLU A 119 13.55 24.41 10.31
CA GLU A 119 14.93 24.46 10.81
C GLU A 119 15.01 24.66 12.34
N LYS A 120 14.13 25.49 12.90
CA LYS A 120 14.20 25.86 14.32
C LYS A 120 13.96 24.68 15.26
N THR A 121 12.95 23.86 14.96
CA THR A 121 12.52 22.77 15.86
C THR A 121 12.90 21.39 15.32
N TYR A 122 13.00 21.25 14.00
CA TYR A 122 13.17 19.97 13.30
C TYR A 122 14.41 19.97 12.38
N PRO A 123 15.60 20.42 12.84
CA PRO A 123 16.76 20.65 11.97
C PRO A 123 17.30 19.39 11.30
N ASN A 124 17.05 18.22 11.89
CA ASN A 124 17.60 16.92 11.48
C ASN A 124 16.52 15.98 10.90
N VAL A 125 15.28 16.45 10.72
CA VAL A 125 14.22 15.63 10.11
C VAL A 125 14.51 15.46 8.63
N GLN A 126 14.52 14.21 8.17
CA GLN A 126 14.69 13.81 6.77
C GLN A 126 13.37 13.31 6.20
N LEU A 127 13.23 13.28 4.87
CA LEU A 127 12.03 12.75 4.21
C LEU A 127 11.77 11.28 4.57
N SER A 128 12.83 10.47 4.77
CA SER A 128 12.71 9.10 5.27
C SER A 128 12.00 9.01 6.63
N HIS A 129 12.22 9.96 7.52
CA HIS A 129 11.55 9.97 8.82
C HIS A 129 10.04 10.24 8.67
N PHE A 130 9.62 11.05 7.70
CA PHE A 130 8.20 11.20 7.40
C PHE A 130 7.61 9.95 6.75
N ALA A 131 8.27 9.41 5.71
CA ALA A 131 7.83 8.22 4.99
C ALA A 131 7.68 6.98 5.88
N THR A 132 8.43 6.91 6.98
CA THR A 132 8.41 5.81 7.97
C THR A 132 7.68 6.15 9.27
N MET A 133 7.10 7.36 9.37
CA MET A 133 6.40 7.85 10.57
C MET A 133 7.25 7.84 11.84
N THR A 134 8.50 8.28 11.69
CA THR A 134 9.50 8.41 12.75
C THR A 134 10.04 9.84 12.87
N SER A 135 9.41 10.85 12.27
CA SER A 135 9.90 12.24 12.27
C SER A 135 9.81 12.97 13.61
N GLY A 136 8.97 12.50 14.53
CA GLY A 136 8.65 13.21 15.77
C GLY A 136 7.92 14.54 15.57
N TYR A 137 7.52 14.87 14.33
CA TYR A 137 6.80 16.10 14.01
C TYR A 137 5.52 16.25 14.82
N LYS A 138 5.36 17.41 15.44
CA LYS A 138 4.14 17.82 16.11
C LYS A 138 3.71 19.16 15.54
N SER A 139 2.45 19.29 15.17
CA SER A 139 1.88 20.58 14.81
C SER A 139 1.38 21.33 16.04
N VAL A 140 1.32 22.65 15.97
CA VAL A 140 0.64 23.47 17.00
C VAL A 140 -0.80 22.97 17.19
N GLY A 141 -1.28 22.94 18.44
CA GLY A 141 -2.63 22.50 18.76
C GLY A 141 -2.88 21.00 18.59
N ASP A 142 -1.85 20.22 18.29
CA ASP A 142 -1.90 18.77 18.34
C ASP A 142 -2.04 18.33 19.81
N THR A 143 -3.22 17.81 20.13
CA THR A 143 -3.60 17.38 21.48
C THR A 143 -3.83 15.88 21.49
N ALA A 144 -3.24 15.21 22.49
CA ALA A 144 -3.44 13.79 22.70
C ALA A 144 -4.93 13.47 22.87
N THR A 145 -5.43 12.54 22.07
CA THR A 145 -6.74 11.92 22.28
C THR A 145 -6.58 10.66 23.12
N SER A 146 -7.66 10.16 23.73
CA SER A 146 -7.59 8.98 24.60
C SER A 146 -6.94 7.80 23.87
N GLY A 147 -5.80 7.32 24.38
CA GLY A 147 -5.06 6.18 23.84
C GLY A 147 -3.91 6.52 22.88
N TYR A 148 -3.77 7.79 22.47
CA TYR A 148 -2.67 8.25 21.62
C TYR A 148 -1.90 9.41 22.26
N THR A 149 -0.60 9.53 21.96
CA THR A 149 0.22 10.66 22.43
C THR A 149 0.08 11.90 21.55
N HIS A 150 -0.75 11.85 20.50
CA HIS A 150 -1.01 12.89 19.50
C HIS A 150 -2.43 12.72 18.92
N GLY A 151 -2.88 13.67 18.11
CA GLY A 151 -4.19 13.70 17.46
C GLY A 151 -4.18 14.47 16.14
N SER A 152 -5.37 14.74 15.61
CA SER A 152 -5.52 15.61 14.45
C SER A 152 -5.31 17.07 14.86
N SER A 153 -4.64 17.86 14.03
CA SER A 153 -4.54 19.32 14.22
C SER A 153 -5.23 20.09 13.10
N LYS A 154 -5.78 21.26 13.44
CA LYS A 154 -6.28 22.25 12.48
C LYS A 154 -5.17 23.07 11.83
N THR A 155 -3.95 23.01 12.35
CA THR A 155 -2.78 23.71 11.84
C THR A 155 -1.66 22.71 11.52
N PRO A 156 -1.92 21.69 10.66
CA PRO A 156 -0.99 20.59 10.43
C PRO A 156 0.31 21.00 9.73
N PHE A 157 0.39 22.24 9.25
CA PHE A 157 1.58 22.83 8.59
C PHE A 157 2.31 23.84 9.48
N THR A 158 1.86 24.02 10.72
CA THR A 158 2.49 24.93 11.68
C THR A 158 3.27 24.10 12.69
N PRO A 159 4.60 24.03 12.58
CA PRO A 159 5.40 23.20 13.48
C PRO A 159 5.30 23.71 14.92
N ASP A 160 5.01 22.80 15.87
CA ASP A 160 5.12 23.09 17.30
C ASP A 160 6.61 23.30 17.65
N THR A 161 6.85 23.98 18.77
CA THR A 161 8.18 24.15 19.37
C THR A 161 8.66 22.91 20.12
N MET A 162 7.77 21.96 20.42
CA MET A 162 8.10 20.71 21.12
C MET A 162 7.78 19.49 20.25
N PRO A 163 8.79 18.79 19.71
CA PRO A 163 8.60 17.51 19.04
C PRO A 163 7.99 16.46 19.97
N LEU A 164 7.36 15.44 19.40
CA LEU A 164 6.93 14.25 20.16
C LEU A 164 8.15 13.44 20.66
N PHE A 165 9.21 13.41 19.86
CA PHE A 165 10.47 12.70 20.11
C PHE A 165 11.50 13.09 19.04
N ASP A 166 12.76 12.67 19.23
CA ASP A 166 13.82 12.93 18.25
C ASP A 166 13.64 12.07 16.98
N PRO A 167 13.95 12.60 15.78
CA PRO A 167 13.72 11.89 14.53
C PRO A 167 14.45 10.53 14.48
N GLY A 168 13.75 9.48 14.06
CA GLY A 168 14.26 8.11 13.96
C GLY A 168 14.28 7.32 15.28
N THR A 169 13.95 7.93 16.42
CA THR A 169 14.05 7.25 17.73
C THR A 169 12.81 6.45 18.11
N ARG A 170 11.63 6.81 17.56
CA ARG A 170 10.35 6.17 17.87
C ARG A 170 9.45 6.17 16.64
N TYR A 171 8.50 5.26 16.63
CA TYR A 171 7.39 5.24 15.68
C TYR A 171 6.16 5.86 16.33
N ALA A 172 5.44 6.68 15.57
CA ALA A 172 4.08 7.06 15.90
C ALA A 172 3.27 7.14 14.61
N TYR A 173 2.00 6.73 14.63
CA TYR A 173 1.14 6.81 13.46
C TYR A 173 0.25 8.05 13.55
N TRP A 174 0.54 9.12 12.82
CA TRP A 174 -0.19 10.39 13.01
C TRP A 174 -0.43 11.23 11.75
N ASP A 175 -1.57 11.89 11.70
CA ASP A 175 -2.01 12.65 10.52
C ASP A 175 -1.25 13.95 10.32
N ALA A 176 -0.91 14.68 11.38
CA ALA A 176 -0.22 15.96 11.25
C ALA A 176 1.13 15.83 10.52
N ALA A 177 1.92 14.78 10.78
CA ALA A 177 3.14 14.54 10.01
C ALA A 177 2.88 14.19 8.57
N MET A 178 1.85 13.39 8.31
CA MET A 178 1.59 12.97 6.93
C MET A 178 1.05 14.14 6.09
N ASN A 179 0.34 15.06 6.73
CA ASN A 179 -0.01 16.35 6.13
C ASN A 179 1.24 17.20 5.91
N GLN A 180 2.09 17.40 6.93
CA GLN A 180 3.34 18.15 6.78
C GLN A 180 4.26 17.52 5.72
N PHE A 181 4.30 16.19 5.62
CA PHE A 181 5.05 15.45 4.62
C PHE A 181 4.55 15.74 3.22
N ALA A 182 3.22 15.81 3.02
CA ALA A 182 2.65 16.20 1.73
C ALA A 182 2.84 17.70 1.42
N HIS A 183 3.10 18.53 2.42
CA HIS A 183 3.39 19.95 2.24
C HIS A 183 4.85 20.23 1.85
N ILE A 184 5.77 19.35 2.29
CA ILE A 184 7.19 19.33 1.91
C ILE A 184 7.31 18.81 0.48
#